data_AF-A0A6M0F582-F1
#
_entry.id   AF-A0A6M0F582-F1
#
_cell.length_a   1.000
_cell.length_b   1.000
_cell.length_c   1.000
_cell.angle_alpha   90.00
_cell.angle_beta   90.00
_cell.angle_gamma   90.00
#
_symmetry.space_group_name_H-M   'P 1'
#
loop_
_entity.id
_entity.type
_entity.pdbx_description
1 polymer ?
#
loop_
_entity_poly.entity_id
_entity_poly.type
_entity_poly.pdbx_seq_one_letter_code
_entity_poly.pdbx_strand_id
1 'polypeptide(L)'
;MIAITHEEIIQYRQYLSENPHALSALDEIEACEGDLDSAVRVLAINVGMDIVRADRSLLNSLAIKCRDIICKEEFKDELLPDVLREVVAALTGYLIATNALPVILAAPVAIYVVKVGIRKFCDFSPS
;
A
#
# COMPACT_ATOMS: atom_id res chain seq x y z
N MET A 1 -12.41 -7.40 1.99
CA MET A 1 -12.03 -7.39 0.56
C MET A 1 -12.06 -5.95 0.11
N ILE A 2 -10.89 -5.39 -0.18
CA ILE A 2 -10.74 -4.07 -0.78
C ILE A 2 -10.09 -4.29 -2.14
N ALA A 3 -10.74 -3.80 -3.18
CA ALA A 3 -10.25 -3.90 -4.55
C ALA A 3 -10.25 -2.53 -5.22
N ILE A 4 -9.43 -2.36 -6.24
CA ILE A 4 -9.39 -1.18 -7.12
C ILE A 4 -9.82 -1.54 -8.53
N THR A 5 -10.48 -0.62 -9.23
CA THR A 5 -10.95 -0.85 -10.61
C THR A 5 -9.80 -0.76 -11.60
N HIS A 6 -10.04 -1.25 -12.82
CA HIS A 6 -9.08 -1.11 -13.91
C HIS A 6 -8.77 0.36 -14.23
N GLU A 7 -9.78 1.25 -14.18
CA GLU A 7 -9.59 2.69 -14.37
C GLU A 7 -8.72 3.30 -13.27
N GLU A 8 -8.91 2.90 -12.01
CA GLU A 8 -8.07 3.32 -10.89
C GLU A 8 -6.62 2.84 -11.08
N ILE A 9 -6.41 1.60 -11.56
CA ILE A 9 -5.07 1.08 -11.88
C ILE A 9 -4.39 1.94 -12.95
N ILE A 10 -5.09 2.26 -14.05
CA ILE A 10 -4.55 3.13 -15.10
C ILE A 10 -4.17 4.50 -14.54
N GLN A 11 -5.02 5.10 -13.71
CA GLN A 11 -4.73 6.40 -13.07
C GLN A 11 -3.54 6.30 -12.12
N TYR A 12 -3.48 5.27 -11.29
CA TYR A 12 -2.40 5.10 -10.31
C TYR A 12 -1.06 4.83 -10.99
N ARG A 13 -1.04 4.14 -12.15
CA ARG A 13 0.17 4.01 -12.98
C ARG A 13 0.71 5.37 -13.44
N GLN A 14 -0.18 6.32 -13.76
CA GLN A 14 0.24 7.69 -14.10
C GLN A 14 0.81 8.41 -12.88
N TYR A 15 0.13 8.32 -11.73
CA TYR A 15 0.54 8.99 -10.49
C TYR A 15 1.87 8.47 -9.92
N LEU A 16 2.15 7.18 -10.14
CA LEU A 16 3.30 6.46 -9.59
C LEU A 16 4.33 6.10 -10.67
N SER A 17 4.30 6.77 -11.82
CA SER A 17 5.15 6.47 -12.97
C SER A 17 6.66 6.55 -12.69
N GLU A 18 7.05 7.33 -11.68
CA GLU A 18 8.44 7.48 -11.25
C GLU A 18 8.91 6.39 -10.26
N ASN A 19 8.01 5.52 -9.79
CA ASN A 19 8.33 4.47 -8.81
C ASN A 19 8.20 3.07 -9.44
N PRO A 20 9.32 2.44 -9.85
CA PRO A 20 9.27 1.13 -10.53
C PRO A 20 8.74 0.00 -9.62
N HIS A 21 8.95 0.07 -8.31
CA HIS A 21 8.37 -0.88 -7.37
C HIS A 21 6.85 -0.73 -7.31
N ALA A 22 6.34 0.50 -7.35
CA ALA A 22 4.90 0.74 -7.40
C ALA A 22 4.27 0.24 -8.69
N LEU A 23 4.93 0.44 -9.85
CA LEU A 23 4.45 -0.08 -11.12
C LEU A 23 4.39 -1.62 -11.14
N SER A 24 5.42 -2.28 -10.63
CA SER A 24 5.44 -3.74 -10.53
C SER A 24 4.37 -4.26 -9.54
N ALA A 25 4.10 -3.54 -8.45
CA ALA A 25 3.01 -3.89 -7.55
C ALA A 25 1.63 -3.70 -8.21
N LEU A 26 1.45 -2.66 -9.05
CA LEU A 26 0.23 -2.44 -9.82
C LEU A 26 0.01 -3.53 -10.88
N ASP A 27 1.07 -4.09 -11.47
CA ASP A 27 0.97 -5.26 -12.36
C ASP A 27 0.36 -6.47 -11.63
N GLU A 28 0.83 -6.73 -10.41
CA GLU A 28 0.29 -7.83 -9.60
C GLU A 28 -1.14 -7.56 -9.12
N ILE A 29 -1.45 -6.32 -8.76
CA ILE A 29 -2.83 -5.92 -8.41
C ILE A 29 -3.77 -6.14 -9.60
N GLU A 30 -3.34 -5.79 -10.81
CA GLU A 30 -4.11 -6.01 -12.03
C GLU A 30 -4.29 -7.51 -12.33
N ALA A 31 -3.24 -8.31 -12.17
CA ALA A 31 -3.30 -9.77 -12.31
C ALA A 31 -4.23 -10.43 -11.28
N CYS A 32 -4.36 -9.84 -10.10
CA CYS A 32 -5.30 -10.23 -9.05
C CYS A 32 -6.69 -9.58 -9.19
N GLU A 33 -7.07 -9.12 -10.39
CA GLU A 33 -8.37 -8.50 -10.68
C GLU A 33 -8.70 -7.29 -9.78
N GLY A 34 -7.66 -6.56 -9.37
CA GLY A 34 -7.76 -5.41 -8.49
C GLY A 34 -7.82 -5.73 -7.00
N ASP A 35 -7.87 -7.00 -6.58
CA ASP A 35 -7.93 -7.39 -5.16
C ASP A 35 -6.58 -7.13 -4.46
N LEU A 36 -6.58 -6.17 -3.54
CA LEU A 36 -5.36 -5.74 -2.85
C LEU A 36 -4.85 -6.80 -1.86
N ASP A 37 -5.73 -7.53 -1.17
CA ASP A 37 -5.34 -8.57 -0.21
C ASP A 37 -4.69 -9.75 -0.94
N SER A 38 -5.27 -10.15 -2.08
CA SER A 38 -4.73 -11.21 -2.93
C SER A 38 -3.37 -10.80 -3.53
N ALA A 39 -3.27 -9.60 -4.10
CA ALA A 39 -2.02 -9.09 -4.67
C ALA A 39 -0.90 -9.03 -3.63
N VAL A 40 -1.18 -8.51 -2.43
CA VAL A 40 -0.20 -8.44 -1.33
C VAL A 40 0.29 -9.81 -0.91
N ARG A 41 -0.59 -10.83 -0.90
CA ARG A 41 -0.18 -12.21 -0.59
C ARG A 41 0.77 -12.75 -1.65
N VAL A 42 0.46 -12.56 -2.94
CA VAL A 42 1.33 -12.99 -4.03
C VAL A 42 2.68 -12.26 -3.96
N LEU A 43 2.68 -10.94 -3.82
CA LEU A 43 3.89 -10.14 -3.68
C LEU A 43 4.76 -10.61 -2.50
N ALA A 44 4.15 -10.83 -1.33
CA ALA A 44 4.84 -11.30 -0.14
C ALA A 44 5.47 -12.70 -0.34
N ILE A 45 4.76 -13.64 -0.97
CA ILE A 45 5.30 -14.97 -1.30
C ILE A 45 6.49 -14.84 -2.26
N ASN A 46 6.35 -14.03 -3.30
CA ASN A 46 7.38 -13.88 -4.34
C ASN A 46 8.71 -13.31 -3.80
N VAL A 47 8.65 -12.50 -2.74
CA VAL A 47 9.83 -11.97 -2.06
C VAL A 47 10.28 -12.79 -0.84
N GLY A 48 9.71 -13.98 -0.66
CA GLY A 48 10.14 -14.94 0.36
C GLY A 48 9.65 -14.64 1.79
N MET A 49 8.61 -13.82 1.95
CA MET A 49 8.00 -13.64 3.28
C MET A 49 7.25 -14.90 3.72
N ASP A 50 7.47 -15.32 4.95
CA ASP A 50 6.66 -16.35 5.58
C ASP A 50 5.28 -15.78 5.97
N ILE A 51 4.31 -15.98 5.08
CA ILE A 51 2.91 -15.59 5.28
C ILE A 51 2.01 -16.80 5.60
N VAL A 52 2.58 -17.97 5.92
CA VAL A 52 1.83 -19.21 6.18
C VAL A 52 0.84 -19.05 7.35
N ARG A 53 1.10 -18.09 8.24
CA ARG A 53 0.22 -17.73 9.36
C ARG A 53 -0.37 -16.33 9.27
N ALA A 54 -0.24 -15.65 8.15
CA ALA A 54 -0.81 -14.32 8.01
C ALA A 54 -2.34 -14.40 8.08
N ASP A 55 -2.91 -13.74 9.08
CA ASP A 55 -4.35 -13.63 9.30
C ASP A 55 -5.11 -13.21 8.03
N ARG A 56 -6.43 -13.31 8.07
CA ARG A 56 -7.31 -12.86 6.98
C ARG A 56 -7.09 -11.39 6.57
N SER A 57 -6.36 -10.59 7.36
CA SER A 57 -6.07 -9.17 7.11
C SER A 57 -4.56 -8.86 7.02
N LEU A 58 -3.81 -9.61 6.20
CA LEU A 58 -2.38 -9.34 5.95
C LEU A 58 -2.13 -7.87 5.56
N LEU A 59 -2.91 -7.34 4.62
CA LEU A 59 -2.80 -5.95 4.17
C LEU A 59 -3.02 -4.94 5.30
N ASN A 60 -4.05 -5.14 6.12
CA ASN A 60 -4.30 -4.28 7.28
C ASN A 60 -3.16 -4.36 8.30
N SER A 61 -2.61 -5.55 8.54
CA SER A 61 -1.48 -5.75 9.45
C SER A 61 -0.23 -5.04 8.97
N LEU A 62 0.04 -5.05 7.66
CA LEU A 62 1.13 -4.29 7.05
C LEU A 62 0.89 -2.78 7.15
N ALA A 63 -0.34 -2.32 6.89
CA ALA A 63 -0.70 -0.90 7.05
C ALA A 63 -0.49 -0.41 8.48
N ILE A 64 -0.87 -1.21 9.49
CA ILE A 64 -0.65 -0.89 10.91
C ILE A 64 0.84 -0.76 11.23
N LYS A 65 1.70 -1.64 10.70
CA LYS A 65 3.17 -1.52 10.88
C LYS A 65 3.74 -0.23 10.29
N CYS A 66 3.09 0.31 9.27
CA CYS A 66 3.47 1.55 8.60
C CYS A 66 2.78 2.80 9.17
N ARG A 67 1.96 2.66 10.22
CA ARG A 67 1.07 3.71 10.72
C ARG A 67 1.81 4.98 11.13
N ASP A 68 2.98 4.86 11.75
CA ASP A 68 3.78 6.03 12.18
C ASP A 68 4.24 6.90 11.01
N ILE A 69 4.35 6.30 9.81
CA ILE A 69 4.66 7.03 8.58
C ILE A 69 3.38 7.58 7.98
N ILE A 70 2.36 6.74 7.84
CA ILE A 70 1.09 7.06 7.16
C ILE A 70 0.29 8.14 7.90
N CYS A 71 0.37 8.19 9.22
CA CYS A 71 -0.46 9.06 10.06
C CYS A 71 0.20 10.37 10.46
N LYS A 72 1.27 10.76 9.77
CA LYS A 72 1.82 12.11 9.88
C LYS A 72 0.79 13.13 9.38
N GLU A 73 0.79 14.30 10.01
CA GLU A 73 -0.17 15.37 9.71
C GLU A 73 -0.13 15.83 8.25
N GLU A 74 1.05 15.77 7.61
CA GLU A 74 1.25 16.14 6.20
C GLU A 74 0.26 15.44 5.26
N PHE A 75 0.00 14.14 5.44
CA PHE A 75 -0.87 13.37 4.55
C PHE A 75 -2.37 13.49 4.84
N LYS A 76 -2.79 14.11 5.94
CA LYS A 76 -4.20 14.08 6.38
C LYS A 76 -5.11 15.00 5.57
N ASP A 77 -4.54 16.01 4.92
CA ASP A 77 -5.26 17.06 4.19
C ASP A 77 -5.02 17.01 2.68
N GLU A 78 -4.11 16.15 2.22
CA GLU A 78 -3.78 15.98 0.82
C GLU A 78 -4.86 15.21 0.05
N LEU A 79 -4.97 15.51 -1.25
CA LEU A 79 -5.90 14.87 -2.17
C LEU A 79 -5.15 14.09 -3.23
N LEU A 80 -5.84 13.19 -3.93
CA LEU A 80 -5.30 12.55 -5.13
C LEU A 80 -5.01 13.61 -6.22
N PRO A 81 -3.90 13.48 -6.98
CA PRO A 81 -2.94 12.38 -6.96
C PRO A 81 -1.83 12.51 -5.89
N ASP A 82 -1.64 13.71 -5.35
CA ASP A 82 -0.47 14.06 -4.53
C ASP A 82 -0.34 13.14 -3.31
N VAL A 83 -1.44 12.92 -2.58
CA VAL A 83 -1.45 12.07 -1.38
C VAL A 83 -0.97 10.65 -1.64
N LEU A 84 -1.33 10.06 -2.78
CA LEU A 84 -0.91 8.69 -3.09
C LEU A 84 0.59 8.66 -3.43
N ARG A 85 1.06 9.63 -4.21
CA ARG A 85 2.48 9.75 -4.58
C ARG A 85 3.34 9.93 -3.34
N GLU A 86 2.94 10.83 -2.45
CA GLU A 86 3.69 11.18 -1.25
C GLU A 86 3.72 10.05 -0.23
N VAL A 87 2.58 9.39 0.03
CA VAL A 87 2.54 8.22 0.92
C VAL A 87 3.37 7.07 0.35
N VAL A 88 3.30 6.79 -0.96
CA VAL A 88 4.13 5.75 -1.59
C VAL A 88 5.61 6.08 -1.48
N ALA A 89 6.01 7.34 -1.73
CA ALA A 89 7.40 7.76 -1.61
C ALA A 89 7.91 7.63 -0.16
N ALA A 90 7.13 8.12 0.81
CA ALA A 90 7.45 8.05 2.23
C ALA A 90 7.60 6.59 2.72
N LEU A 91 6.68 5.71 2.32
CA LEU A 91 6.75 4.29 2.64
C LEU A 91 7.95 3.60 1.98
N THR A 92 8.19 3.87 0.69
CA THR A 92 9.34 3.32 -0.04
C THR A 92 10.64 3.69 0.68
N GLY A 93 10.81 4.98 1.03
CA GLY A 93 11.99 5.45 1.76
C GLY A 93 12.14 4.80 3.14
N TYR A 94 11.05 4.72 3.90
CA TYR A 94 11.03 4.06 5.21
C TYR A 94 11.42 2.57 5.12
N LEU A 95 10.84 1.83 4.18
CA LEU A 95 11.10 0.40 4.01
C LEU A 95 12.54 0.12 3.57
N ILE A 96 13.09 0.94 2.69
CA ILE A 96 14.51 0.87 2.31
C ILE A 96 15.41 1.13 3.52
N ALA A 97 15.14 2.19 4.28
CA ALA A 97 16.00 2.61 5.38
C ALA A 97 15.99 1.63 6.57
N THR A 98 14.86 1.00 6.83
CA THR A 98 14.67 0.13 8.01
C THR A 98 14.78 -1.36 7.68
N ASN A 99 14.65 -1.74 6.42
CA ASN A 99 14.50 -3.13 5.99
C ASN A 99 13.37 -3.89 6.74
N ALA A 100 12.35 -3.14 7.21
CA ALA A 100 11.28 -3.70 8.05
C ALA A 100 10.31 -4.58 7.25
N LEU A 101 10.04 -4.21 6.00
CA LEU A 101 9.22 -4.96 5.04
C LEU A 101 9.79 -4.81 3.61
N PRO A 102 9.51 -5.75 2.72
CA PRO A 102 9.84 -5.62 1.30
C PRO A 102 9.23 -4.36 0.68
N VAL A 103 10.04 -3.61 -0.06
CA VAL A 103 9.68 -2.31 -0.67
C VAL A 103 8.50 -2.43 -1.64
N ILE A 104 8.35 -3.58 -2.30
CA ILE A 104 7.24 -3.87 -3.23
C ILE A 104 5.86 -3.75 -2.57
N LEU A 105 5.78 -3.83 -1.25
CA LEU A 105 4.53 -3.71 -0.48
C LEU A 105 4.11 -2.27 -0.20
N ALA A 106 4.96 -1.27 -0.49
CA ALA A 106 4.66 0.13 -0.23
C ALA A 106 3.40 0.62 -0.98
N ALA A 107 3.30 0.31 -2.27
CA ALA A 107 2.18 0.77 -3.10
C ALA A 107 0.83 0.14 -2.71
N PRO A 108 0.70 -1.19 -2.56
CA PRO A 108 -0.56 -1.78 -2.10
C PRO A 108 -1.02 -1.26 -0.74
N VAL A 109 -0.09 -1.03 0.19
CA VAL A 109 -0.40 -0.46 1.51
C VAL A 109 -0.88 0.99 1.39
N ALA A 110 -0.20 1.82 0.60
CA ALA A 110 -0.62 3.20 0.37
C ALA A 110 -2.01 3.28 -0.27
N ILE A 111 -2.25 2.50 -1.33
CA ILE A 111 -3.53 2.43 -2.04
C ILE A 111 -4.64 2.00 -1.09
N TYR A 112 -4.40 0.98 -0.27
CA TYR A 112 -5.35 0.53 0.76
C TYR A 112 -5.76 1.67 1.70
N VAL A 113 -4.79 2.40 2.25
CA VAL A 113 -5.09 3.48 3.18
C VAL A 113 -5.80 4.64 2.48
N VAL A 114 -5.37 5.03 1.28
CA VAL A 114 -6.05 6.07 0.50
C VAL A 114 -7.51 5.68 0.20
N LYS A 115 -7.76 4.41 -0.15
CA LYS A 115 -9.11 3.87 -0.33
C LYS A 115 -9.96 3.86 0.93
N VAL A 116 -9.37 3.53 2.08
CA VAL A 116 -10.05 3.58 3.38
C VAL A 116 -10.28 5.04 3.83
N GLY A 117 -9.43 5.95 3.37
CA GLY A 117 -9.30 7.33 3.83
C GLY A 117 -8.26 7.42 4.95
N ILE A 118 -7.20 8.21 4.74
CA ILE A 118 -6.08 8.35 5.68
C ILE A 118 -6.55 8.77 7.06
N ARG A 119 -7.41 9.81 7.16
CA ARG A 119 -7.97 10.24 8.45
C ARG A 119 -8.70 9.11 9.16
N LYS A 120 -9.57 8.39 8.45
CA LYS A 120 -10.32 7.26 9.01
C LYS A 120 -9.40 6.15 9.49
N PHE A 121 -8.35 5.83 8.74
CA PHE A 121 -7.34 4.85 9.15
C PHE A 121 -6.57 5.31 10.40
N CYS A 122 -6.20 6.59 10.47
CA CYS A 122 -5.40 7.14 11.56
C CYS A 122 -6.18 7.40 12.83
N ASP A 123 -7.46 7.73 12.75
CA ASP A 123 -8.34 7.93 13.91
C ASP A 123 -8.78 6.60 14.54
N PHE A 124 -8.77 5.51 13.76
CA PHE A 124 -9.09 4.18 14.27
C PHE A 124 -7.88 3.62 15.05
N SER A 125 -7.92 3.68 16.38
CA SER A 125 -6.97 2.95 17.23
C SER A 125 -7.53 1.54 17.47
N PRO A 126 -6.96 0.47 16.87
CA PRO A 126 -7.29 -0.87 17.32
C PRO A 126 -6.73 -1.02 18.74
N SER A 127 -7.64 -1.01 19.71
CA SER A 127 -7.38 -1.33 21.12
C SER A 127 -6.98 -2.79 21.29
#